data_AF-A0ABD5LR42-F1
#
_entry.id   AF-A0ABD5LR42-F1
#
_cell.length_a   1.000
_cell.length_b   1.000
_cell.length_c   1.000
_cell.angle_alpha   90.00
_cell.angle_beta   90.00
_cell.angle_gamma   90.00
#
_symmetry.space_group_name_H-M   'P 1'
#
loop_
_entity.id
_entity.type
_entity.pdbx_description
1 polymer ?
#
loop_
_entity_poly.entity_id
_entity_poly.type
_entity_poly.pdbx_seq_one_letter_code
_entity_poly.pdbx_strand_id
1 'polypeptide(L)' 'MENQLVLMFDGECWLEIRNAQNKVLFNGIKKAGDRLEFNGEQPYKLKIGAPSVTRLQFNGEAVDLSRFTGKIAKITVPSA' A
#
# COMPACT_ATOMS: atom_id res chain seq x y z
N MET A 1 -11.38 -15.54 -5.80
CA MET A 1 -9.99 -15.22 -5.46
C MET A 1 -10.01 -13.83 -4.85
N GLU A 2 -9.59 -13.71 -3.60
CA GLU A 2 -9.50 -12.41 -2.94
C GLU A 2 -8.16 -11.78 -3.37
N ASN A 3 -8.20 -10.55 -3.90
CA ASN A 3 -7.01 -9.75 -4.26
C ASN A 3 -7.12 -8.35 -3.64
N GLN A 4 -7.73 -8.27 -2.46
CA GLN A 4 -8.09 -7.02 -1.82
C GLN A 4 -6.85 -6.41 -1.19
N LEU A 5 -6.46 -5.24 -1.67
CA LEU A 5 -5.45 -4.39 -1.07
C LEU A 5 -6.15 -3.28 -0.29
N VAL A 6 -5.89 -3.18 1.01
CA VAL A 6 -6.45 -2.14 1.86
C VAL A 6 -5.32 -1.32 2.47
N LEU A 7 -5.39 0.00 2.35
CA LEU A 7 -4.52 0.93 3.04
C LEU A 7 -5.35 1.84 3.93
N MET A 8 -4.89 2.02 5.17
CA MET A 8 -5.45 2.96 6.14
C MET A 8 -4.33 3.88 6.61
N PHE A 9 -4.66 5.15 6.78
CA PHE A 9 -3.68 6.18 7.07
C PHE A 9 -3.96 6.81 8.43
N ASP A 10 -2.95 6.81 9.30
CA ASP A 10 -3.00 7.44 10.63
C ASP A 10 -2.31 8.83 10.61
N GLY A 11 -1.80 9.25 9.45
CA GLY A 11 -1.08 10.50 9.22
C GLY A 11 -0.98 10.83 7.73
N GLU A 12 -0.33 11.94 7.40
CA GLU A 12 -0.09 12.30 6.01
C GLU A 12 0.95 11.37 5.38
N CYS A 13 0.61 10.79 4.23
CA CYS A 13 1.50 9.91 3.47
C CYS A 13 1.27 10.12 1.97
N TRP A 14 2.35 10.40 1.24
CA TRP A 14 2.34 10.24 -0.22
C TRP A 14 2.60 8.79 -0.60
N LEU A 15 1.97 8.31 -1.67
CA LEU A 15 2.17 6.96 -2.16
C LEU A 15 1.86 6.80 -3.65
N GLU A 16 2.53 5.82 -4.26
CA GLU A 16 2.26 5.33 -5.61
C GLU A 16 1.90 3.84 -5.52
N ILE A 17 0.81 3.43 -6.15
CA ILE A 17 0.34 2.04 -6.24
C ILE A 17 0.18 1.67 -7.70
N ARG A 18 0.74 0.52 -8.09
CA ARG A 18 0.64 -0.06 -9.42
C ARG A 18 0.16 -1.51 -9.36
N ASN A 19 -0.52 -1.96 -10.41
CA ASN A 19 -0.89 -3.36 -10.58
C ASN A 19 0.21 -4.18 -11.29
N ALA A 20 -0.10 -5.45 -11.57
CA ALA A 20 0.80 -6.38 -12.27
C ALA A 20 1.29 -5.87 -13.64
N GLN A 21 0.45 -5.15 -14.39
CA GLN A 21 0.78 -4.55 -15.69
C GLN A 21 1.56 -3.24 -15.57
N ASN A 22 2.01 -2.85 -14.37
CA ASN A 22 2.62 -1.56 -14.05
C ASN A 22 1.70 -0.33 -14.27
N LYS A 23 0.38 -0.55 -14.46
CA LYS A 23 -0.61 0.54 -14.53
C LYS A 23 -0.70 1.20 -13.16
N VAL A 24 -0.63 2.52 -13.13
CA VAL A 24 -0.84 3.31 -11.90
C VAL A 24 -2.31 3.22 -11.51
N LEU A 25 -2.57 2.68 -10.34
CA LEU A 25 -3.90 2.67 -9.71
C LEU A 25 -4.11 3.92 -8.86
N PHE A 26 -3.04 4.39 -8.21
CA PHE A 26 -3.04 5.61 -7.40
C PHE A 26 -1.65 6.25 -7.37
N ASN A 27 -1.61 7.57 -7.41
CA ASN A 27 -0.41 8.37 -7.14
C ASN A 27 -0.83 9.70 -6.53
N GLY A 28 -0.50 9.93 -5.26
CA GLY A 28 -0.94 11.13 -4.55
C GLY A 28 -0.70 11.06 -3.04
N ILE A 29 -1.33 11.99 -2.30
CA ILE A 29 -1.24 12.10 -0.85
C ILE A 29 -2.54 11.65 -0.20
N LYS A 30 -2.42 10.95 0.91
CA LYS A 30 -3.50 10.60 1.84
C LYS A 30 -3.21 11.18 3.21
N LYS A 31 -4.26 11.47 3.97
CA LYS A 31 -4.22 12.08 5.30
C LYS A 31 -4.76 11.10 6.35
N ALA A 32 -4.58 11.44 7.62
CA ALA A 32 -5.14 10.66 8.72
C ALA A 32 -6.66 10.45 8.54
N GLY A 33 -7.11 9.22 8.74
CA GLY A 33 -8.50 8.81 8.56
C GLY A 33 -8.86 8.38 7.13
N ASP A 34 -8.00 8.64 6.14
CA ASP A 34 -8.24 8.16 4.79
C ASP A 34 -8.12 6.64 4.69
N ARG A 35 -8.81 6.08 3.70
CA ARG A 35 -8.76 4.67 3.34
C ARG A 35 -8.70 4.51 1.83
N LEU A 36 -7.88 3.57 1.36
CA LEU A 36 -7.83 3.13 -0.02
C LEU A 36 -8.11 1.63 -0.08
N GLU A 37 -8.93 1.23 -1.03
CA GLU A 37 -9.24 -0.17 -1.29
C GLU A 37 -9.12 -0.45 -2.78
N PHE A 38 -8.43 -1.54 -3.12
CA PHE A 38 -8.31 -2.01 -4.50
C PHE A 38 -8.63 -3.49 -4.54
N ASN A 39 -9.33 -3.90 -5.59
CA ASN A 39 -9.56 -5.29 -5.91
C ASN A 39 -9.28 -5.48 -7.41
N GLY A 40 -8.03 -5.80 -7.71
CA GLY A 40 -7.48 -5.82 -9.05
C GLY A 40 -6.39 -6.86 -9.19
N GLU A 41 -5.62 -6.74 -10.27
CA GLU A 41 -4.64 -7.75 -10.65
C GLU A 41 -3.37 -7.67 -9.80
N GLN A 42 -3.11 -8.77 -9.10
CA GLN A 42 -1.89 -9.01 -8.35
C GLN A 42 -0.71 -9.38 -9.27
N PRO A 43 0.53 -9.05 -8.87
CA PRO A 43 0.89 -8.38 -7.62
C PRO A 43 0.71 -6.86 -7.69
N TYR A 44 0.43 -6.25 -6.54
CA TYR A 44 0.49 -4.81 -6.35
C TYR A 44 1.91 -4.39 -6.01
N LYS A 45 2.39 -3.33 -6.66
CA LYS A 45 3.66 -2.67 -6.36
C LYS A 45 3.37 -1.34 -5.69
N LEU A 46 3.87 -1.17 -4.48
CA LEU A 46 3.64 0.04 -3.68
C LEU A 46 4.95 0.76 -3.38
N LYS A 47 4.90 2.08 -3.47
CA LYS A 47 5.88 3.00 -2.89
C LYS A 47 5.17 3.84 -1.84
N ILE A 48 5.58 3.74 -0.58
CA ILE A 48 4.92 4.41 0.54
C ILE A 48 5.94 5.35 1.18
N GLY A 49 5.62 6.65 1.19
CA GLY A 49 6.52 7.70 1.66
C GLY A 49 6.70 7.73 3.18
N ALA A 50 5.63 7.45 3.92
CA ALA A 50 5.63 7.42 5.38
C ALA A 50 5.01 6.09 5.89
N PRO A 51 5.77 4.97 5.86
CA PRO A 51 5.25 3.66 6.26
C PRO A 51 4.82 3.60 7.73
N SER A 52 5.41 4.42 8.60
CA SER A 52 5.09 4.47 10.03
C SER A 52 3.67 4.98 10.33
N VAL A 53 3.03 5.68 9.40
CA VAL A 53 1.65 6.19 9.53
C VAL A 53 0.70 5.51 8.53
N THR A 54 1.12 4.41 7.93
CA THR A 54 0.34 3.64 6.95
C THR A 54 0.15 2.22 7.47
N ARG A 55 -1.09 1.76 7.53
CA ARG A 55 -1.43 0.36 7.78
C ARG A 55 -1.82 -0.29 6.46
N LEU A 56 -1.23 -1.45 6.17
CA LEU A 56 -1.43 -2.17 4.92
C LEU A 56 -1.98 -3.56 5.21
N GLN A 57 -3.01 -3.95 4.48
CA GLN A 57 -3.53 -5.31 4.47
C GLN A 57 -3.64 -5.81 3.03
N PHE A 58 -3.35 -7.09 2.84
CA PHE A 58 -3.59 -7.82 1.61
C PHE A 58 -4.40 -9.06 1.94
N ASN A 59 -5.56 -9.22 1.31
CA ASN A 59 -6.49 -10.34 1.56
C ASN A 59 -6.84 -10.52 3.05
N GLY A 60 -7.06 -9.41 3.76
CA GLY A 60 -7.35 -9.40 5.19
C GLY A 60 -6.15 -9.61 6.10
N GLU A 61 -4.98 -9.99 5.57
CA GLU A 61 -3.76 -10.17 6.36
C GLU A 61 -2.95 -8.87 6.43
N ALA A 62 -2.48 -8.53 7.63
CA ALA A 62 -1.63 -7.35 7.83
C ALA A 62 -0.24 -7.56 7.23
N VAL A 63 0.22 -6.60 6.44
CA VAL A 63 1.56 -6.61 5.85
C VAL A 63 2.49 -5.79 6.76
N ASP A 64 3.54 -6.43 7.26
CA ASP A 64 4.51 -5.77 8.15
C ASP A 64 5.36 -4.72 7.41
N LEU A 65 5.12 -3.46 7.76
CA LEU A 65 5.87 -2.29 7.27
C LEU A 65 6.93 -1.80 8.27
N SER A 66 7.02 -2.38 9.47
CA SER A 66 7.90 -1.88 10.54
C SER A 66 9.37 -1.87 10.13
N ARG A 67 9.79 -2.77 9.22
CA ARG A 67 11.15 -2.81 8.64
C ARG A 67 11.57 -1.57 7.83
N PHE A 68 10.63 -0.67 7.53
CA PHE A 68 10.85 0.53 6.71
C PHE A 68 10.95 1.83 7.52
N THR A 69 11.31 1.77 8.80
CA THR A 69 11.51 2.96 9.66
C THR A 69 12.41 4.01 9.02
N GLY A 70 11.92 5.25 8.90
CA GLY A 70 12.67 6.41 8.41
C GLY A 70 12.98 6.41 6.91
N LYS A 71 12.43 5.48 6.13
CA LYS A 71 12.66 5.37 4.68
C LYS A 71 11.38 5.08 3.91
N ILE A 72 11.43 5.30 2.60
CA ILE A 72 10.36 4.93 1.67
C ILE A 72 10.26 3.40 1.65
N ALA A 73 9.07 2.84 1.88
CA ALA A 73 8.82 1.42 1.66
C ALA A 73 8.58 1.16 0.18
N LYS A 74 9.35 0.25 -0.41
CA LYS A 74 9.08 -0.32 -1.74
C LYS A 74 8.74 -1.79 -1.54
N ILE A 75 7.49 -2.15 -1.82
CA ILE A 75 6.98 -3.49 -1.54
C ILE A 75 6.15 -3.99 -2.72
N THR A 76 6.11 -5.32 -2.84
CA THR A 76 5.27 -6.03 -3.80
C THR A 76 4.42 -7.02 -3.00
N VAL A 77 3.10 -7.00 -3.18
CA VAL A 77 2.17 -7.91 -2.48
C VAL A 77 1.24 -8.63 -3.49
N PRO A 78 1.06 -9.95 -3.39
CA PRO A 78 1.82 -10.84 -2.50
C PRO A 78 3.29 -10.91 -2.93
N SER A 79 4.19 -11.11 -1.97
CA SER A 79 5.59 -11.42 -2.29
C SER A 79 5.66 -12.87 -2.74
N ALA A 80 6.23 -13.11 -3.93
CA ALA A 80 6.51 -14.45 -4.45
C ALA A 80 7.40 -15.27 -3.50
#